data_AF-A0A1M5M6R2-F1
#
_entry.id   AF-A0A1M5M6R2-F1
#
_cell.length_a   1.000
_cell.length_b   1.000
_cell.length_c   1.000
_cell.angle_alpha   90.00
_cell.angle_beta   90.00
_cell.angle_gamma   90.00
#
_symmetry.space_group_name_H-M   'P 1'
#
loop_
_entity.id
_entity.type
_entity.pdbx_description
1 polymer ?
#
loop_
_entity_poly.entity_id
_entity_poly.type
_entity_poly.pdbx_seq_one_letter_code
_entity_poly.pdbx_strand_id
1 'polypeptide(L)'
;MSEEFEIRNKVAESGLVNFDLSTLIPKGIRKGIDLKDFLFQEMILKEKDFREKVDAINTEEYQDAYIYIYNSVDTIVPLWAYFVLTAKLTDVAKKIVFGNREDLEVIIMHNAIQTYDFEDMRGKRVLVKGCTDKEIPENAYIELVEQLKPMVKSLMFGEACSNVPIVKN
;
A
#
# COMPACT_ATOMS: atom_id res chain seq x y z
N MET A 1 -1.57 57.21 -7.67
CA MET A 1 -1.27 56.51 -6.41
C MET A 1 -1.49 55.03 -6.67
N SER A 2 -0.38 54.29 -6.68
CA SER A 2 -0.24 52.82 -6.62
C SER A 2 -1.32 51.96 -7.30
N GLU A 3 -1.03 51.52 -8.52
CA GLU A 3 -1.61 50.29 -9.07
C GLU A 3 -1.12 49.12 -8.21
N GLU A 4 -2.02 48.52 -7.42
CA GLU A 4 -1.76 47.25 -6.76
C GLU A 4 -1.68 46.17 -7.82
N PHE A 5 -0.46 45.71 -8.10
CA PHE A 5 -0.24 44.47 -8.82
C PHE A 5 -0.74 43.32 -7.95
N GLU A 6 -1.99 42.93 -8.16
CA GLU A 6 -2.56 41.69 -7.64
C GLU A 6 -1.66 40.53 -8.07
N ILE A 7 -0.94 39.92 -7.10
CA ILE A 7 -0.09 38.76 -7.36
C ILE A 7 -1.01 37.58 -7.65
N ARG A 8 -1.44 37.46 -8.91
CA ARG A 8 -2.15 36.27 -9.39
C ARG A 8 -1.20 35.07 -9.32
N ASN A 9 -1.56 34.12 -8.46
CA ASN A 9 -0.83 32.88 -8.32
C ASN A 9 -1.04 32.01 -9.58
N LYS A 10 -0.12 32.13 -10.54
CA LYS A 10 -0.14 31.45 -11.85
C LYS A 10 -0.29 29.92 -11.77
N VAL A 11 -0.06 29.32 -10.60
CA VAL A 11 -0.24 27.88 -10.37
C VAL A 11 -1.71 27.48 -10.47
N ALA A 12 -2.64 28.28 -9.93
CA ALA A 12 -4.07 28.02 -9.97
C ALA A 12 -4.68 28.19 -11.37
N GLU A 13 -4.11 29.05 -12.22
CA GLU A 13 -4.55 29.27 -13.60
C GLU A 13 -3.96 28.26 -14.61
N SER A 14 -3.01 27.40 -14.19
CA SER A 14 -2.20 26.56 -15.11
C SER A 14 -2.83 25.23 -15.53
N GLY A 15 -3.90 24.78 -14.84
CA GLY A 15 -4.49 23.45 -15.06
C GLY A 15 -3.57 22.27 -14.70
N LEU A 16 -2.51 22.52 -13.93
CA LEU A 16 -1.57 21.52 -13.43
C LEU A 16 -1.98 21.03 -12.03
N VAL A 17 -2.18 19.72 -11.90
CA VAL A 17 -2.39 19.02 -10.62
C VAL A 17 -1.07 18.44 -10.16
N ASN A 18 -0.64 18.82 -8.95
CA ASN A 18 0.48 18.17 -8.28
C ASN A 18 -0.07 17.02 -7.44
N PHE A 19 0.23 15.79 -7.83
CA PHE A 19 -0.22 14.59 -7.13
C PHE A 19 0.92 13.96 -6.34
N ASP A 20 0.62 13.55 -5.12
CA ASP A 20 1.58 12.96 -4.19
C ASP A 20 1.12 11.54 -3.85
N LEU A 21 1.76 10.55 -4.47
CA LEU A 21 1.37 9.14 -4.29
C LEU A 21 1.48 8.69 -2.82
N SER A 22 2.36 9.32 -2.04
CA SER A 22 2.55 9.00 -0.62
C SER A 22 1.33 9.30 0.25
N THR A 23 0.38 10.09 -0.27
CA THR A 23 -0.91 10.37 0.38
C THR A 23 -1.84 9.16 0.36
N LEU A 24 -1.65 8.23 -0.58
CA LEU A 24 -2.44 7.00 -0.69
C LEU A 24 -1.97 5.89 0.26
N ILE A 25 -0.80 6.03 0.88
CA ILE A 25 -0.24 5.00 1.76
C ILE A 25 -1.21 4.73 2.90
N PRO A 26 -1.76 3.50 3.00
CA PRO A 26 -2.73 3.18 4.03
C PRO A 26 -2.13 3.32 5.43
N LYS A 27 -2.87 3.95 6.33
CA LYS A 27 -2.48 4.11 7.74
C LYS A 27 -2.85 2.87 8.54
N GLY A 28 -1.88 2.33 9.27
CA GLY A 28 -2.07 1.18 10.15
C GLY A 28 -0.74 0.50 10.47
N ILE A 29 -0.72 -0.28 11.54
CA ILE A 29 0.46 -1.02 11.98
C ILE A 29 0.69 -2.19 11.02
N ARG A 30 1.93 -2.42 10.62
CA ARG A 30 2.35 -3.62 9.88
C ARG A 30 2.85 -4.66 10.87
N LYS A 31 2.24 -5.84 10.93
CA LYS A 31 2.65 -6.94 11.81
C LYS A 31 2.96 -8.20 11.01
N GLY A 32 4.12 -8.78 11.29
CA GLY A 32 4.50 -10.10 10.77
C GLY A 32 4.06 -11.19 11.75
N ILE A 33 3.55 -12.30 11.22
CA ILE A 33 3.32 -13.52 11.99
C ILE A 33 4.13 -14.63 11.32
N ASP A 34 5.09 -15.16 12.07
CA ASP A 34 5.89 -16.29 11.63
C ASP A 34 5.21 -17.60 12.03
N LEU A 35 4.88 -18.44 11.05
CA LEU A 35 4.32 -19.77 11.28
C LEU A 35 5.24 -20.66 12.09
N LYS A 36 6.55 -20.44 12.02
CA LYS A 36 7.55 -21.15 12.84
C LYS A 36 7.17 -21.17 14.32
N ASP A 37 6.67 -20.05 14.85
CA ASP A 37 6.34 -19.90 16.27
C ASP A 37 5.15 -20.79 16.69
N PHE A 38 4.37 -21.25 15.72
CA PHE A 38 3.24 -22.16 15.92
C PHE A 38 3.63 -23.64 15.78
N LEU A 39 4.81 -23.93 15.23
CA LEU A 39 5.28 -25.31 15.05
C LEU A 39 5.81 -25.89 16.37
N PHE A 40 5.69 -27.21 16.51
CA PHE A 40 6.35 -27.98 17.56
C PHE A 40 7.85 -28.05 17.24
N GLN A 41 8.67 -27.58 18.18
CA GLN A 41 10.13 -27.46 18.03
C GLN A 41 10.53 -26.71 16.74
N GLU A 42 9.72 -25.75 16.30
CA GLU A 42 9.98 -24.95 15.09
C GLU A 42 10.11 -25.78 13.80
N MET A 43 9.67 -27.05 13.80
CA MET A 43 9.92 -28.00 12.70
C MET A 43 8.69 -28.81 12.25
N ILE A 44 7.70 -29.02 13.12
CA ILE A 44 6.57 -29.92 12.81
C ILE A 44 5.28 -29.29 13.28
N LEU A 45 4.25 -29.29 12.42
CA LEU A 45 2.91 -28.93 12.85
C LEU A 45 2.25 -30.10 13.58
N LYS A 46 1.97 -29.93 14.87
CA LYS A 46 1.08 -30.81 15.65
C LYS A 46 -0.26 -30.12 15.77
N GLU A 47 -1.33 -30.74 15.27
CA GLU A 47 -2.63 -30.07 15.16
C GLU A 47 -3.14 -29.51 16.49
N LYS A 48 -3.08 -30.31 17.57
CA LYS A 48 -3.52 -29.88 18.90
C LYS A 48 -2.74 -28.65 19.36
N ASP A 49 -1.42 -28.73 19.38
CA ASP A 49 -0.53 -27.64 19.82
C ASP A 49 -0.73 -26.38 18.95
N PHE A 50 -0.89 -26.55 17.64
CA PHE A 50 -1.12 -25.43 16.71
C PHE A 50 -2.43 -24.71 17.02
N ARG A 51 -3.53 -25.45 17.21
CA ARG A 51 -4.83 -24.87 17.55
C ARG A 51 -4.79 -24.15 18.90
N GLU A 52 -4.17 -24.76 19.91
CA GLU A 52 -4.01 -24.14 21.23
C GLU A 52 -3.24 -22.81 21.14
N LYS A 53 -2.16 -22.76 20.35
CA LYS A 53 -1.39 -21.52 20.13
C LYS A 53 -2.18 -20.47 19.37
N VAL A 54 -2.95 -20.83 18.34
CA VAL A 54 -3.79 -19.89 17.60
C VAL A 54 -4.92 -19.35 18.47
N ASP A 55 -5.55 -20.20 19.27
CA ASP A 55 -6.63 -19.78 20.17
C ASP A 55 -6.15 -18.80 21.24
N ALA A 56 -4.90 -18.96 21.69
CA ALA A 56 -4.23 -18.10 22.66
C ALA A 56 -3.77 -16.73 22.09
N ILE A 57 -3.89 -16.49 20.79
CA ILE A 57 -3.54 -15.18 20.20
C ILE A 57 -4.43 -14.09 20.80
N ASN A 58 -3.81 -13.07 21.38
CA ASN A 58 -4.48 -11.83 21.78
C ASN A 58 -4.86 -11.02 20.53
N THR A 59 -6.14 -11.03 20.17
CA THR A 59 -6.64 -10.37 18.94
C THR A 59 -6.58 -8.85 19.04
N GLU A 60 -6.63 -8.26 20.23
CA GLU A 60 -6.57 -6.80 20.41
C GLU A 60 -5.27 -6.21 19.88
N GLU A 61 -4.18 -6.96 19.94
CA GLU A 61 -2.88 -6.56 19.39
C GLU A 61 -2.86 -6.42 17.86
N TYR A 62 -3.87 -6.98 17.19
CA TYR A 62 -3.99 -7.00 15.73
C TYR A 62 -5.14 -6.12 15.23
N GLN A 63 -5.79 -5.38 16.13
CA GLN A 63 -6.85 -4.44 15.78
C GLN A 63 -6.36 -3.43 14.75
N ASP A 64 -7.10 -3.32 13.63
CA ASP A 64 -6.84 -2.42 12.52
C ASP A 64 -5.46 -2.58 11.86
N ALA A 65 -4.79 -3.71 12.08
CA ALA A 65 -3.46 -3.99 11.56
C ALA A 65 -3.48 -4.55 10.13
N TYR A 66 -2.37 -4.33 9.43
CA TYR A 66 -2.02 -5.00 8.18
C TYR A 66 -1.05 -6.12 8.50
N ILE A 67 -1.43 -7.36 8.19
CA ILE A 67 -0.71 -8.56 8.65
C ILE A 67 -0.11 -9.28 7.45
N TYR A 68 1.16 -9.66 7.58
CA TYR A 68 1.81 -10.61 6.67
C TYR A 68 2.17 -11.89 7.42
N ILE A 69 1.67 -13.02 6.92
CA ILE A 69 1.97 -14.34 7.44
C ILE A 69 3.09 -14.92 6.58
N TYR A 70 4.16 -15.36 7.22
CA TYR A 70 5.30 -15.99 6.56
C TYR A 70 5.74 -17.23 7.33
N ASN A 71 6.66 -18.00 6.75
CA ASN A 71 7.30 -19.11 7.42
C ASN A 71 8.81 -18.95 7.27
N SER A 72 9.54 -18.67 8.35
CA SER A 72 11.00 -18.49 8.28
C SER A 72 11.79 -19.79 8.25
N VAL A 73 11.12 -20.94 8.45
CA VAL A 73 11.73 -22.26 8.35
C VAL A 73 11.24 -23.00 7.11
N ASP A 74 12.12 -23.82 6.54
CA ASP A 74 11.81 -24.69 5.42
C ASP A 74 11.04 -25.94 5.89
N THR A 75 9.90 -25.71 6.54
CA THR A 75 8.97 -26.74 6.97
C THR A 75 7.77 -26.77 6.04
N ILE A 76 7.41 -27.96 5.56
CA ILE A 76 6.17 -28.17 4.81
C ILE A 76 5.00 -28.03 5.79
N VAL A 77 4.26 -26.93 5.67
CA VAL A 77 3.06 -26.66 6.49
C VAL A 77 1.80 -26.93 5.67
N PRO A 78 0.84 -27.72 6.18
CA PRO A 78 -0.46 -27.92 5.53
C PRO A 78 -1.20 -26.59 5.31
N LEU A 79 -1.81 -26.42 4.14
CA LEU A 79 -2.53 -25.18 3.77
C LEU A 79 -3.62 -24.76 4.78
N TRP A 80 -4.27 -25.72 5.43
CA TRP A 80 -5.33 -25.43 6.41
C TRP A 80 -4.81 -24.63 7.62
N ALA A 81 -3.51 -24.69 7.95
CA ALA A 81 -2.93 -23.94 9.06
C ALA A 81 -3.06 -22.42 8.83
N TYR A 82 -2.81 -21.97 7.60
CA TYR A 82 -3.00 -20.59 7.18
C TYR A 82 -4.46 -20.17 7.27
N PHE A 83 -5.41 -21.07 6.95
CA PHE A 83 -6.84 -20.78 7.06
C PHE A 83 -7.26 -20.57 8.51
N VAL A 84 -6.80 -21.43 9.43
CA VAL A 84 -7.12 -21.33 10.86
C VAL A 84 -6.56 -20.04 11.45
N LEU A 85 -5.29 -19.71 11.16
CA LEU A 85 -4.67 -18.46 11.63
C LEU A 85 -5.37 -17.22 11.07
N THR A 86 -5.70 -17.22 9.77
CA THR A 86 -6.42 -16.11 9.12
C THR A 86 -7.83 -15.95 9.71
N ALA A 87 -8.55 -17.03 9.91
CA ALA A 87 -9.90 -17.02 10.49
C ALA A 87 -9.93 -16.42 11.90
N LYS A 88 -8.87 -16.62 12.70
CA LYS A 88 -8.75 -16.04 14.05
C LYS A 88 -8.62 -14.50 14.03
N LEU A 89 -8.05 -13.94 12.97
CA LEU A 89 -7.62 -12.53 12.92
C LEU A 89 -8.44 -11.68 11.93
N THR A 90 -9.24 -12.30 11.06
CA THR A 90 -9.94 -11.59 9.99
C THR A 90 -10.96 -10.56 10.47
N ASP A 91 -11.53 -10.73 11.67
CA ASP A 91 -12.55 -9.81 12.21
C ASP A 91 -11.96 -8.52 12.79
N VAL A 92 -10.65 -8.52 13.09
CA VAL A 92 -9.95 -7.38 13.72
C VAL A 92 -8.92 -6.73 12.80
N ALA A 93 -8.33 -7.48 11.87
CA ALA A 93 -7.30 -6.99 10.95
C ALA A 93 -7.92 -6.30 9.72
N LYS A 94 -7.22 -5.29 9.17
CA LYS A 94 -7.63 -4.63 7.91
C LYS A 94 -7.34 -5.47 6.67
N LYS A 95 -6.22 -6.19 6.69
CA LYS A 95 -5.78 -7.05 5.61
C LYS A 95 -4.80 -8.08 6.14
N ILE A 96 -4.92 -9.30 5.64
CA ILE A 96 -3.99 -10.39 5.91
C ILE A 96 -3.51 -10.91 4.56
N VAL A 97 -2.20 -11.10 4.42
CA VAL A 97 -1.56 -11.67 3.23
C VAL A 97 -0.60 -12.79 3.63
N PHE A 98 -0.31 -13.69 2.70
CA PHE A 98 0.85 -14.56 2.81
C PHE A 98 2.02 -13.94 2.06
N GLY A 99 3.21 -13.95 2.66
CA GLY A 99 4.40 -13.32 2.11
C GLY A 99 5.16 -12.51 3.15
N ASN A 100 6.06 -11.66 2.71
CA ASN A 100 6.85 -10.78 3.56
C ASN A 100 6.19 -9.38 3.69
N ARG A 101 6.94 -8.44 4.26
CA ARG A 101 6.50 -7.07 4.45
C ARG A 101 6.31 -6.36 3.10
N GLU A 102 7.22 -6.62 2.16
CA GLU A 102 7.21 -6.02 0.83
C GLU A 102 5.97 -6.47 0.03
N ASP A 103 5.63 -7.77 0.09
CA ASP A 103 4.40 -8.33 -0.51
C ASP A 103 3.15 -7.65 0.05
N LEU A 104 3.13 -7.40 1.37
CA LEU A 104 2.05 -6.66 2.01
C LEU A 104 1.95 -5.22 1.50
N GLU A 105 3.07 -4.49 1.43
CA GLU A 105 3.07 -3.11 0.91
C GLU A 105 2.58 -3.06 -0.54
N VAL A 106 3.00 -4.00 -1.38
CA VAL A 106 2.50 -4.13 -2.77
C VAL A 106 0.99 -4.29 -2.79
N ILE A 107 0.44 -5.24 -2.01
CA ILE A 107 -1.00 -5.54 -2.01
C ILE A 107 -1.83 -4.38 -1.46
N ILE A 108 -1.39 -3.72 -0.39
CA ILE A 108 -2.17 -2.61 0.20
C ILE A 108 -2.10 -1.36 -0.67
N MET A 109 -0.97 -1.11 -1.34
CA MET A 109 -0.85 0.00 -2.29
C MET A 109 -1.64 -0.26 -3.57
N HIS A 110 -1.65 -1.50 -4.08
CA HIS A 110 -2.54 -1.92 -5.15
C HIS A 110 -3.99 -1.56 -4.81
N ASN A 111 -4.50 -2.03 -3.66
CA ASN A 111 -5.86 -1.72 -3.24
C ASN A 111 -6.11 -0.20 -3.10
N ALA A 112 -5.14 0.56 -2.57
CA ALA A 112 -5.27 2.00 -2.42
C ALA A 112 -5.38 2.72 -3.78
N ILE A 113 -4.60 2.31 -4.77
CA ILE A 113 -4.64 2.89 -6.12
C ILE A 113 -5.94 2.51 -6.83
N GLN A 114 -6.32 1.23 -6.79
CA GLN A 114 -7.52 0.76 -7.50
C GLN A 114 -8.82 1.35 -6.95
N THR A 115 -8.83 1.78 -5.69
CA THR A 115 -10.03 2.34 -5.04
C THR A 115 -10.01 3.87 -4.91
N TYR A 116 -8.89 4.52 -5.24
CA TYR A 116 -8.81 5.98 -5.19
C TYR A 116 -9.59 6.61 -6.36
N ASP A 117 -10.37 7.65 -6.07
CA ASP A 117 -11.08 8.40 -7.09
C ASP A 117 -10.15 9.45 -7.75
N PHE A 118 -9.71 9.16 -8.96
CA PHE A 118 -8.87 10.04 -9.77
C PHE A 118 -9.65 11.04 -10.61
N GLU A 119 -10.99 11.12 -10.52
CA GLU A 119 -11.83 11.94 -11.42
C GLU A 119 -11.40 13.40 -11.47
N ASP A 120 -10.94 13.95 -10.33
CA ASP A 120 -10.41 15.31 -10.25
C ASP A 120 -9.19 15.57 -11.16
N MET A 121 -8.55 14.56 -11.71
CA MET A 121 -7.42 14.66 -12.63
C MET A 121 -7.82 14.54 -14.11
N ARG A 122 -9.08 14.21 -14.41
CA ARG A 122 -9.55 14.00 -15.78
C ARG A 122 -9.32 15.25 -16.64
N GLY A 123 -8.70 15.07 -17.80
CA GLY A 123 -8.41 16.14 -18.76
C GLY A 123 -7.37 17.17 -18.28
N LYS A 124 -6.78 16.99 -17.09
CA LYS A 124 -5.78 17.90 -16.52
C LYS A 124 -4.36 17.44 -16.82
N ARG A 125 -3.40 18.34 -16.61
CA ARG A 125 -1.98 17.99 -16.59
C ARG A 125 -1.65 17.52 -15.18
N VAL A 126 -1.01 16.38 -15.03
CA VAL A 126 -0.66 15.81 -13.72
C VAL A 126 0.85 15.71 -13.60
N LEU A 127 1.40 16.26 -12.51
CA LEU A 127 2.77 16.06 -12.07
C LEU A 127 2.76 15.20 -10.81
N VAL A 128 3.29 13.98 -10.90
CA VAL A 128 3.46 13.07 -9.77
C VAL A 128 4.79 13.42 -9.08
N LYS A 129 4.75 13.69 -7.78
CA LYS A 129 5.96 13.96 -7.00
C LYS A 129 6.87 12.73 -6.97
N GLY A 130 8.17 12.95 -7.21
CA GLY A 130 9.16 11.86 -7.27
C GLY A 130 9.98 11.64 -6.01
N CYS A 131 10.09 12.64 -5.13
CA CYS A 131 10.84 12.51 -3.88
C CYS A 131 9.86 12.32 -2.73
N THR A 132 9.89 11.14 -2.09
CA THR A 132 9.13 10.87 -0.87
C THR A 132 10.04 10.22 0.17
N ASP A 133 10.00 10.69 1.41
CA ASP A 133 10.73 10.07 2.53
C ASP A 133 10.15 8.70 2.93
N LYS A 134 9.06 8.29 2.29
CA LYS A 134 8.34 7.05 2.55
C LYS A 134 8.66 6.03 1.47
N GLU A 135 8.86 4.79 1.87
CA GLU A 135 8.98 3.66 0.95
C GLU A 135 7.64 3.40 0.27
N ILE A 136 7.64 3.43 -1.06
CA ILE A 136 6.49 3.14 -1.91
C ILE A 136 6.93 2.04 -2.88
N PRO A 137 6.23 0.90 -2.95
CA PRO A 137 6.57 -0.16 -3.90
C PRO A 137 6.60 0.34 -5.34
N GLU A 138 7.55 -0.11 -6.15
CA GLU A 138 7.66 0.30 -7.56
C GLU A 138 6.36 -0.01 -8.33
N ASN A 139 5.71 -1.12 -7.99
CA ASN A 139 4.43 -1.52 -8.60
C ASN A 139 3.34 -0.45 -8.45
N ALA A 140 3.37 0.34 -7.37
CA ALA A 140 2.42 1.43 -7.16
C ALA A 140 2.56 2.53 -8.23
N TYR A 141 3.78 2.84 -8.66
CA TYR A 141 4.01 3.82 -9.73
C TYR A 141 3.59 3.29 -11.10
N ILE A 142 3.79 2.00 -11.35
CA ILE A 142 3.34 1.33 -12.59
C ILE A 142 1.81 1.41 -12.68
N GLU A 143 1.09 0.98 -11.64
CA GLU A 143 -0.37 1.02 -11.60
C GLU A 143 -0.93 2.44 -11.66
N LEU A 144 -0.26 3.41 -11.03
CA LEU A 144 -0.66 4.81 -11.14
C LEU A 144 -0.65 5.29 -12.59
N VAL A 145 0.36 4.89 -13.38
CA VAL A 145 0.41 5.22 -14.81
C VAL A 145 -0.74 4.54 -15.55
N GLU A 146 -1.05 3.28 -15.26
CA GLU A 146 -2.17 2.56 -15.87
C GLU A 146 -3.52 3.24 -15.62
N GLN A 147 -3.75 3.72 -14.39
CA GLN A 147 -4.96 4.46 -14.01
C GLN A 147 -5.05 5.85 -14.65
N LEU A 148 -3.96 6.62 -14.61
CA LEU A 148 -3.98 8.03 -15.03
C LEU A 148 -3.88 8.20 -16.55
N LYS A 149 -3.07 7.38 -17.23
CA LYS A 149 -2.82 7.50 -18.68
C LYS A 149 -4.10 7.62 -19.53
N PRO A 150 -5.17 6.85 -19.33
CA PRO A 150 -6.37 6.95 -20.18
C PRO A 150 -7.21 8.21 -19.92
N MET A 151 -6.99 8.95 -18.82
CA MET A 151 -7.87 10.04 -18.40
C MET A 151 -7.22 11.43 -18.34
N VAL A 152 -5.90 11.52 -18.18
CA VAL A 152 -5.18 12.80 -18.07
C VAL A 152 -4.77 13.35 -19.43
N LYS A 153 -4.55 14.66 -19.51
CA LYS A 153 -4.01 15.33 -20.71
C LYS A 153 -2.50 15.14 -20.86
N SER A 154 -1.78 15.15 -19.74
CA SER A 154 -0.35 14.82 -19.73
C SER A 154 0.05 14.34 -18.35
N LEU A 155 1.01 13.42 -18.29
CA LEU A 155 1.58 12.89 -17.06
C LEU A 155 3.08 13.20 -17.01
N MET A 156 3.54 13.74 -15.90
CA MET A 156 4.94 14.05 -15.61
C MET A 156 5.32 13.46 -14.26
N PHE A 157 6.61 13.18 -14.05
CA PHE A 157 7.17 12.71 -12.79
C PHE A 157 8.33 13.58 -12.35
N GLY A 158 8.39 13.96 -11.08
CA GLY A 158 9.48 14.75 -10.50
C GLY A 158 8.97 15.97 -9.75
N GLU A 159 9.71 17.08 -9.82
CA GLU A 159 9.37 18.35 -9.18
C GLU A 159 8.97 19.40 -10.21
N ALA A 160 8.26 20.45 -9.76
CA ALA A 160 7.81 21.52 -10.65
C ALA A 160 8.98 22.18 -11.43
N CYS A 161 10.16 22.25 -10.80
CA CYS A 161 11.37 22.81 -11.39
C CYS A 161 12.19 21.79 -12.21
N SER A 162 11.94 20.49 -12.04
CA SER A 162 12.71 19.41 -12.66
C SER A 162 11.81 18.16 -12.77
N ASN A 163 11.13 18.02 -13.91
CA ASN A 163 10.24 16.90 -14.17
C ASN A 163 10.55 16.21 -15.50
N VAL A 164 10.22 14.93 -15.55
CA VAL A 164 10.31 14.06 -16.72
C VAL A 164 8.91 13.90 -17.31
N PRO A 165 8.68 14.24 -18.59
CA PRO A 165 7.41 13.95 -19.25
C PRO A 165 7.27 12.45 -19.49
N ILE A 166 6.14 11.86 -19.10
CA ILE A 166 5.86 10.43 -19.27
C ILE A 166 4.89 10.20 -20.42
N VAL A 167 3.76 10.90 -20.44
CA VAL A 167 2.73 10.79 -21.51
C VAL A 167 2.16 12.16 -21.83
N LYS A 168 1.77 12.36 -23.09
CA LYS A 168 0.98 13.49 -23.56
C LYS A 168 -0.10 12.97 -24.51
N ASN A 169 -1.36 13.19 -24.14
CA ASN A 169 -2.55 12.84 -24.93
C ASN A 169 -3.08 14.08 -25.68
#